data_AF-A0A833AAD6-F1
#
_entry.id   AF-A0A833AAD6-F1
#
_cell.length_a   1.000
_cell.length_b   1.000
_cell.length_c   1.000
_cell.angle_alpha   90.00
_cell.angle_beta   90.00
_cell.angle_gamma   90.00
#
_symmetry.space_group_name_H-M   'P 1'
#
loop_
_entity.id
_entity.type
_entity.pdbx_description
1 polymer ?
#
loop_
_entity_poly.entity_id
_entity_poly.type
_entity_poly.pdbx_seq_one_letter_code
_entity_poly.pdbx_strand_id
1 'polypeptide(L)'
;MKEIRDMLFQIMHQNILDYENHYQNVFLQFLNLLKSKNYQITDEVKKQVRDILDENERFIRTLLNGLTVQVKISKQPLKPDIVQRIQEKIWNTKYPDGLTLSERLWKNKKETEKEFYKVLKKQMALGKTFTETAYKIQKHMEKLHGKKFVQLTKEEIKLIEKLRTTAKAMIKGEITKEKFQKILKQYEKYIKQRKESPYGVKTAHQQLLKNLTKAVENLSEEAVDDAIKWYMYDKQLYNLKRIARTETANIYHIMVIENWQDNEFVIGYRWRLSSAHEIRDICDEYANVDFGLGKGVFPKDKVPPKVAHPHCTCIIEPVFK
;
A
#
# COMPACT_ATOMS: atom_id res chain seq x y z
N MET A 1 -7.89 -24.62 3.52
CA MET A 1 -7.13 -23.35 3.38
C MET A 1 -5.73 -23.43 3.96
N LYS A 2 -5.53 -23.91 5.20
CA LYS A 2 -4.19 -24.13 5.78
C LYS A 2 -3.45 -25.32 5.14
N GLU A 3 -4.13 -26.45 4.94
CA GLU A 3 -3.57 -27.64 4.26
C GLU A 3 -3.18 -27.40 2.79
N ILE A 4 -4.00 -26.68 2.02
CA ILE A 4 -3.69 -26.33 0.62
C ILE A 4 -2.44 -25.45 0.54
N ARG A 5 -2.27 -24.53 1.51
CA ARG A 5 -1.07 -23.69 1.61
C ARG A 5 0.17 -24.51 1.99
N ASP A 6 0.05 -25.44 2.92
CA ASP A 6 1.17 -26.27 3.37
C ASP A 6 1.60 -27.29 2.29
N MET A 7 0.65 -27.84 1.52
CA MET A 7 0.93 -28.67 0.33
C MET A 7 1.63 -27.88 -0.79
N LEU A 8 1.20 -26.63 -1.05
CA LEU A 8 1.87 -25.74 -2.01
C LEU A 8 3.30 -25.40 -1.58
N PHE A 9 3.53 -25.18 -0.28
CA PHE A 9 4.87 -24.96 0.27
C PHE A 9 5.76 -26.20 0.16
N GLN A 10 5.23 -27.40 0.40
CA GLN A 10 5.98 -28.65 0.21
C GLN A 10 6.32 -28.91 -1.26
N ILE A 11 5.38 -28.72 -2.18
CA ILE A 11 5.62 -28.88 -3.63
C ILE A 11 6.68 -27.87 -4.12
N MET A 12 6.62 -26.62 -3.66
CA MET A 12 7.62 -25.60 -3.99
C MET A 12 9.00 -25.88 -3.37
N HIS A 13 9.05 -26.43 -2.15
CA HIS A 13 10.30 -26.79 -1.50
C HIS A 13 10.95 -28.00 -2.18
N GLN A 14 10.16 -28.99 -2.59
CA GLN A 14 10.61 -30.15 -3.34
C GLN A 14 11.16 -29.74 -4.72
N ASN A 15 10.48 -28.83 -5.42
CA ASN A 15 10.96 -28.27 -6.71
C ASN A 15 12.27 -27.46 -6.58
N ILE A 16 12.56 -26.90 -5.41
CA ILE A 16 13.83 -26.21 -5.12
C ILE A 16 14.95 -27.22 -4.85
N LEU A 17 14.64 -28.35 -4.19
CA LEU A 17 15.60 -29.43 -3.95
C LEU A 17 15.92 -30.20 -5.24
N ASP A 18 14.97 -30.34 -6.16
CA ASP A 18 15.18 -30.95 -7.49
C ASP A 18 16.00 -30.06 -8.46
N TYR A 19 16.30 -28.81 -8.09
CA TYR A 19 17.00 -27.83 -8.93
C TYR A 19 18.49 -28.16 -9.13
N GLU A 20 19.18 -28.74 -8.15
CA GLU A 20 20.60 -29.15 -8.29
C GLU A 20 20.77 -30.29 -9.30
N ASN A 21 19.82 -31.24 -9.35
CA ASN A 21 19.80 -32.30 -10.36
C ASN A 21 19.43 -31.75 -11.76
N HIS A 22 18.64 -30.69 -11.83
CA HIS A 22 18.29 -30.05 -13.10
C HIS A 22 19.44 -29.20 -13.68
N TYR A 23 20.22 -28.53 -12.83
CA TYR A 23 21.38 -27.72 -13.23
C TYR A 23 22.42 -28.55 -14.00
N GLN A 24 22.80 -29.72 -13.47
CA GLN A 24 23.76 -30.61 -14.13
C GLN A 24 23.22 -31.15 -15.47
N ASN A 25 21.92 -31.42 -15.54
CA ASN A 25 21.29 -31.95 -16.74
C ASN A 25 21.21 -30.89 -17.85
N VAL A 26 20.84 -29.65 -17.50
CA VAL A 26 20.81 -28.51 -18.43
C VAL A 26 22.22 -28.12 -18.89
N PHE A 27 23.21 -28.14 -17.98
CA PHE A 27 24.61 -27.92 -18.33
C PHE A 27 25.10 -28.92 -19.38
N LEU A 28 24.84 -30.22 -19.17
CA LEU A 28 25.21 -31.27 -20.12
C LEU A 28 24.47 -31.14 -21.47
N GLN A 29 23.18 -30.78 -21.46
CA GLN A 29 22.42 -30.53 -22.69
C GLN A 29 22.98 -29.35 -23.49
N PHE A 30 23.38 -28.27 -22.82
CA PHE A 30 23.95 -27.09 -23.46
C PHE A 30 25.33 -27.38 -24.05
N LEU A 31 26.18 -28.13 -23.34
CA LEU A 31 27.47 -28.57 -23.87
C LEU A 31 27.31 -29.50 -25.09
N ASN A 32 26.31 -30.38 -25.08
CA ASN A 32 26.01 -31.25 -26.22
C ASN A 32 25.49 -30.47 -27.43
N LEU A 33 24.70 -29.41 -27.22
CA LEU A 33 24.26 -28.49 -28.26
C LEU A 33 25.43 -27.69 -28.87
N LEU A 34 26.40 -27.27 -28.06
CA LEU A 34 27.59 -26.58 -28.55
C LEU A 34 28.49 -27.53 -29.36
N LYS A 35 28.63 -28.78 -28.93
CA LYS A 35 29.33 -29.82 -29.71
C LYS A 35 28.65 -30.10 -31.05
N SER A 36 27.32 -30.19 -31.09
CA SER A 36 26.59 -30.44 -32.35
C SER A 36 26.66 -29.27 -33.33
N LYS A 37 27.07 -28.09 -32.87
CA LYS A 37 27.40 -26.90 -33.68
C LYS A 37 28.90 -26.75 -33.95
N ASN A 38 29.69 -27.82 -33.77
CA ASN A 38 31.13 -27.90 -33.99
C ASN A 38 32.01 -26.97 -33.12
N TYR A 39 31.52 -26.51 -31.97
CA TYR A 39 32.36 -25.78 -31.01
C TYR A 39 33.25 -26.75 -30.21
N GLN A 40 34.53 -26.42 -30.05
CA GLN A 40 35.43 -27.18 -29.17
C GLN A 40 35.14 -26.84 -27.71
N ILE A 41 34.77 -27.86 -26.93
CA ILE A 41 34.40 -27.69 -25.52
C ILE A 41 35.66 -27.74 -24.64
N THR A 42 36.40 -26.63 -24.65
CA THR A 42 37.54 -26.40 -23.75
C THR A 42 37.05 -26.09 -22.34
N ASP A 43 37.95 -26.13 -21.35
CA ASP A 43 37.58 -25.83 -19.96
C ASP A 43 37.18 -24.36 -19.76
N GLU A 44 37.68 -23.45 -20.59
CA GLU A 44 37.24 -22.05 -20.69
C GLU A 44 35.76 -21.95 -21.09
N VAL A 45 35.34 -22.71 -22.12
CA VAL A 45 33.94 -22.73 -22.59
C VAL A 45 33.03 -23.37 -21.54
N LYS A 46 33.47 -24.45 -20.89
CA LYS A 46 32.72 -25.05 -19.78
C LYS A 46 32.55 -24.07 -18.63
N LYS A 47 33.58 -23.29 -18.32
CA LYS A 47 33.54 -22.24 -17.30
C LYS A 47 32.56 -21.14 -17.68
N GLN A 48 32.61 -20.62 -18.91
CA GLN A 48 31.66 -19.62 -19.40
C GLN A 48 30.21 -20.10 -19.39
N VAL A 49 29.96 -21.36 -19.77
CA VAL A 49 28.61 -21.93 -19.72
C VAL A 49 28.14 -22.07 -18.26
N ARG A 50 29.01 -22.46 -17.33
CA ARG A 50 28.68 -22.44 -15.89
C ARG A 50 28.41 -21.02 -15.40
N ASP A 51 29.24 -20.06 -15.78
CA ASP A 51 29.06 -18.65 -15.39
C ASP A 51 27.72 -18.10 -15.89
N ILE A 52 27.30 -18.43 -17.12
CA ILE A 52 26.00 -18.06 -17.69
C ILE A 52 24.83 -18.78 -17.00
N LEU A 53 24.99 -20.06 -16.65
CA LEU A 53 23.97 -20.79 -15.91
C LEU A 53 23.86 -20.29 -14.46
N ASP A 54 24.98 -19.89 -13.84
CA ASP A 54 25.04 -19.29 -12.51
C ASP A 54 24.46 -17.87 -12.50
N GLU A 55 24.60 -17.11 -13.59
CA GLU A 55 23.92 -15.84 -13.79
C GLU A 55 22.41 -16.03 -14.00
N ASN A 56 22.01 -17.04 -14.76
CA ASN A 56 20.59 -17.39 -14.91
C ASN A 56 19.98 -17.93 -13.61
N GLU A 57 20.71 -18.74 -12.83
CA GLU A 57 20.29 -19.15 -11.50
C GLU A 57 20.18 -17.93 -10.58
N ARG A 58 21.16 -17.00 -10.61
CA ARG A 58 21.06 -15.73 -9.89
C ARG A 58 19.87 -14.92 -10.35
N PHE A 59 19.54 -14.88 -11.63
CA PHE A 59 18.38 -14.20 -12.19
C PHE A 59 17.06 -14.86 -11.75
N ILE A 60 16.95 -16.19 -11.82
CA ILE A 60 15.78 -16.95 -11.37
C ILE A 60 15.61 -16.84 -9.85
N ARG A 61 16.70 -16.91 -9.08
CA ARG A 61 16.68 -16.61 -7.64
C ARG A 61 16.31 -15.15 -7.38
N THR A 62 16.73 -14.21 -8.21
CA THR A 62 16.35 -12.79 -8.12
C THR A 62 14.90 -12.55 -8.53
N LEU A 63 14.35 -13.36 -9.43
CA LEU A 63 12.96 -13.34 -9.87
C LEU A 63 12.04 -14.02 -8.83
N LEU A 64 12.45 -15.15 -8.26
CA LEU A 64 11.81 -15.83 -7.14
C LEU A 64 11.88 -15.00 -5.86
N ASN A 65 13.02 -14.33 -5.63
CA ASN A 65 13.14 -13.27 -4.65
C ASN A 65 12.18 -12.13 -5.02
N GLY A 66 12.11 -11.69 -6.27
CA GLY A 66 11.18 -10.68 -6.79
C GLY A 66 9.69 -10.99 -6.54
N LEU A 67 9.31 -12.26 -6.68
CA LEU A 67 7.96 -12.77 -6.41
C LEU A 67 7.70 -12.91 -4.90
N THR A 68 8.73 -13.23 -4.10
CA THR A 68 8.67 -13.15 -2.64
C THR A 68 8.90 -11.72 -2.09
N VAL A 69 9.30 -10.76 -2.94
CA VAL A 69 9.62 -9.34 -2.66
C VAL A 69 8.37 -8.46 -2.63
N GLN A 70 7.18 -8.97 -3.00
CA GLN A 70 5.95 -8.39 -2.44
C GLN A 70 5.93 -8.46 -0.89
N VAL A 71 6.84 -9.22 -0.26
CA VAL A 71 6.95 -9.37 1.21
C VAL A 71 8.34 -9.05 1.81
N LYS A 72 9.44 -8.89 1.04
CA LYS A 72 10.76 -8.59 1.64
C LYS A 72 11.63 -7.65 0.81
N ILE A 73 11.54 -6.36 1.13
CA ILE A 73 12.51 -5.31 0.77
C ILE A 73 13.93 -5.77 1.19
N SER A 74 14.91 -5.48 0.33
CA SER A 74 16.33 -5.83 0.42
C SER A 74 16.95 -5.79 1.83
N LYS A 75 17.67 -6.85 2.21
CA LYS A 75 18.60 -6.90 3.36
C LYS A 75 20.00 -6.34 3.02
N GLN A 76 20.11 -5.35 2.14
CA GLN A 76 21.27 -4.46 2.15
C GLN A 76 20.82 -3.16 2.81
N PRO A 77 21.49 -2.69 3.88
CA PRO A 77 21.17 -1.40 4.45
C PRO A 77 21.41 -0.33 3.40
N LEU A 78 20.39 0.47 3.11
CA LEU A 78 20.54 1.69 2.33
C LEU A 78 21.65 2.54 2.97
N LYS A 79 22.50 3.15 2.13
CA LYS A 79 23.56 4.02 2.65
C LYS A 79 22.94 5.13 3.51
N PRO A 80 23.54 5.50 4.66
CA PRO A 80 22.94 6.47 5.58
C PRO A 80 22.57 7.82 4.94
N ASP A 81 23.36 8.27 3.96
CA ASP A 81 23.12 9.50 3.19
C ASP A 81 21.86 9.41 2.32
N ILE A 82 21.62 8.27 1.68
CA ILE A 82 20.40 8.00 0.92
C ILE A 82 19.18 8.01 1.85
N VAL A 83 19.30 7.38 3.03
CA VAL A 83 18.23 7.38 4.02
C VAL A 83 17.88 8.80 4.48
N GLN A 84 18.89 9.65 4.69
CA GLN A 84 18.68 11.04 5.06
C GLN A 84 17.99 11.85 3.96
N ARG A 85 18.45 11.73 2.70
CA ARG A 85 17.81 12.41 1.55
C ARG A 85 16.36 11.96 1.35
N ILE A 86 16.08 10.67 1.50
CA ILE A 86 14.72 10.12 1.45
C ILE A 86 13.85 10.76 2.55
N GLN A 87 14.36 10.85 3.79
CA GLN A 87 13.64 11.50 4.88
C GLN A 87 13.37 12.99 4.58
N GLU A 88 14.36 13.74 4.12
CA GLU A 88 14.16 15.15 3.76
C GLU A 88 13.12 15.32 2.65
N LYS A 89 13.16 14.49 1.61
CA LYS A 89 12.16 14.53 0.52
C LYS A 89 10.75 14.17 1.02
N ILE A 90 10.59 13.17 1.86
CA ILE A 90 9.27 12.79 2.42
C ILE A 90 8.65 13.96 3.21
N TRP A 91 9.45 14.63 4.05
CA TRP A 91 8.94 15.71 4.90
C TRP A 91 8.68 17.02 4.14
N ASN A 92 9.40 17.28 3.05
CA ASN A 92 9.33 18.54 2.33
C ASN A 92 8.47 18.49 1.05
N THR A 93 8.11 17.29 0.55
CA THR A 93 7.34 17.16 -0.69
C THR A 93 5.85 17.43 -0.45
N LYS A 94 5.43 18.65 -0.79
CA LYS A 94 4.03 19.10 -0.71
C LYS A 94 3.23 18.72 -1.95
N TYR A 95 1.91 18.62 -1.82
CA TYR A 95 0.98 18.60 -2.95
C TYR A 95 0.78 20.03 -3.50
N PRO A 96 0.17 20.23 -4.69
CA PRO A 96 0.00 21.55 -5.29
C PRO A 96 -0.70 22.58 -4.39
N ASP A 97 -1.48 22.12 -3.42
CA ASP A 97 -2.12 22.91 -2.37
C ASP A 97 -1.20 23.26 -1.17
N GLY A 98 0.10 22.94 -1.25
CA GLY A 98 1.09 23.29 -0.24
C GLY A 98 1.09 22.42 1.03
N LEU A 99 0.32 21.31 1.02
CA LEU A 99 0.20 20.38 2.15
C LEU A 99 0.71 18.97 1.79
N THR A 100 1.30 18.25 2.74
CA THR A 100 1.53 16.80 2.64
C THR A 100 0.23 16.03 2.94
N LEU A 101 0.16 14.75 2.58
CA LEU A 101 -1.04 13.94 2.86
C LEU A 101 -1.24 13.73 4.37
N SER A 102 -0.15 13.61 5.13
CA SER A 102 -0.15 13.60 6.58
C SER A 102 -0.64 14.93 7.15
N GLU A 103 -0.16 16.08 6.67
CA GLU A 103 -0.62 17.41 7.12
C GLU A 103 -2.13 17.58 6.91
N ARG A 104 -2.67 17.11 5.78
CA ARG A 104 -4.12 17.13 5.49
C ARG A 104 -4.93 16.34 6.50
N LEU A 105 -4.37 15.24 7.00
CA LEU A 105 -4.98 14.54 8.13
C LEU A 105 -4.78 15.42 9.37
N TRP A 106 -3.55 15.66 9.81
CA TRP A 106 -3.28 16.16 11.16
C TRP A 106 -3.62 17.63 11.43
N LYS A 107 -4.15 18.40 10.46
CA LYS A 107 -4.54 19.83 10.61
C LYS A 107 -3.44 20.63 11.32
N ASN A 108 -2.18 20.45 10.91
CA ASN A 108 -0.99 21.10 11.45
C ASN A 108 -0.55 20.64 12.86
N LYS A 109 -1.02 19.49 13.37
CA LYS A 109 -0.44 18.86 14.57
C LYS A 109 0.86 18.13 14.24
N LYS A 110 1.96 18.89 14.18
CA LYS A 110 3.31 18.38 13.87
C LYS A 110 3.72 17.17 14.72
N GLU A 111 3.30 17.12 15.98
CA GLU A 111 3.62 16.01 16.88
C GLU A 111 2.93 14.70 16.47
N THR A 112 1.66 14.76 16.05
CA THR A 112 0.93 13.57 15.59
C THR A 112 1.48 13.06 14.24
N GLU A 113 1.91 13.97 13.38
CA GLU A 113 2.60 13.63 12.13
C GLU A 113 3.94 12.92 12.39
N LYS A 114 4.75 13.42 13.32
CA LYS A 114 6.02 12.81 13.72
C LYS A 114 5.82 11.38 14.23
N GLU A 115 4.84 11.17 15.11
CA GLU A 115 4.53 9.84 15.65
C GLU A 115 3.96 8.90 14.57
N PHE A 116 3.24 9.42 13.57
CA PHE A 116 2.78 8.65 12.42
C PHE A 116 3.98 8.11 11.62
N TYR A 117 4.91 8.98 11.22
CA TYR A 117 6.08 8.60 10.42
C TYR A 117 7.01 7.65 11.18
N LYS A 118 7.14 7.82 12.49
CA LYS A 118 7.89 6.90 13.36
C LYS A 118 7.33 5.48 13.31
N VAL A 119 6.00 5.32 13.41
CA VAL A 119 5.37 3.99 13.30
C VAL A 119 5.46 3.47 11.88
N LEU A 120 5.20 4.29 10.87
CA LEU A 120 5.30 3.93 9.46
C LEU A 120 6.70 3.39 9.12
N LYS A 121 7.76 4.15 9.43
CA LYS A 121 9.17 3.74 9.21
C LYS A 121 9.48 2.41 9.88
N LYS A 122 9.05 2.24 11.14
CA LYS A 122 9.23 0.99 11.88
C LYS A 122 8.51 -0.18 11.22
N GLN A 123 7.26 0.00 10.77
CA GLN A 123 6.49 -1.07 10.15
C GLN A 123 7.01 -1.43 8.75
N MET A 124 7.46 -0.43 7.98
CA MET A 124 8.11 -0.65 6.68
C MET A 124 9.41 -1.45 6.82
N ALA A 125 10.26 -1.11 7.81
CA ALA A 125 11.48 -1.86 8.10
C ALA A 125 11.20 -3.33 8.50
N LEU A 126 10.02 -3.61 9.04
CA LEU A 126 9.56 -4.95 9.43
C LEU A 126 8.85 -5.70 8.28
N GLY A 127 8.76 -5.12 7.08
CA GLY A 127 8.07 -5.71 5.93
C GLY A 127 6.56 -5.89 6.14
N LYS A 128 5.95 -5.04 6.97
CA LYS A 128 4.52 -5.14 7.30
C LYS A 128 3.65 -4.55 6.20
N THR A 129 2.49 -5.17 6.00
CA THR A 129 1.49 -4.67 5.04
C THR A 129 0.96 -3.30 5.46
N PHE A 130 0.42 -2.53 4.50
CA PHE A 130 -0.23 -1.25 4.81
C PHE A 130 -1.42 -1.43 5.78
N THR A 131 -2.11 -2.56 5.72
CA THR A 131 -3.21 -2.92 6.63
C THR A 131 -2.69 -3.08 8.06
N GLU A 132 -1.69 -3.93 8.28
CA GLU A 132 -1.06 -4.10 9.59
C GLU A 132 -0.49 -2.79 10.13
N THR A 133 0.13 -2.01 9.25
CA THR A 133 0.72 -0.71 9.57
C THR A 133 -0.34 0.28 10.06
N ALA A 134 -1.48 0.35 9.37
CA ALA A 134 -2.59 1.22 9.79
C ALA A 134 -3.15 0.84 11.16
N TYR A 135 -3.31 -0.46 11.47
CA TYR A 135 -3.73 -0.90 12.80
C TYR A 135 -2.71 -0.51 13.89
N LYS A 136 -1.40 -0.63 13.59
CA LYS A 136 -0.35 -0.23 14.53
C LYS A 136 -0.34 1.26 14.76
N ILE A 137 -0.50 2.06 13.70
CA ILE A 137 -0.63 3.51 13.80
C ILE A 137 -1.86 3.86 14.65
N GLN A 138 -3.02 3.25 14.38
CA GLN A 138 -4.23 3.50 15.15
C GLN A 138 -4.04 3.22 16.63
N LYS A 139 -3.55 2.02 16.98
CA LYS A 139 -3.29 1.63 18.37
C LYS A 139 -2.27 2.55 19.04
N HIS A 140 -1.23 2.95 18.32
CA HIS A 140 -0.22 3.88 18.83
C HIS A 140 -0.83 5.25 19.16
N MET A 141 -1.65 5.77 18.26
CA MET A 141 -2.28 7.08 18.41
C MET A 141 -3.37 7.09 19.48
N GLU A 142 -4.14 6.01 19.61
CA GLU A 142 -5.11 5.85 20.70
C GLU A 142 -4.44 5.85 22.07
N LYS A 143 -3.25 5.26 22.19
CA LYS A 143 -2.45 5.33 23.42
C LYS A 143 -1.97 6.74 23.73
N LEU A 144 -1.57 7.52 22.71
CA LEU A 144 -1.03 8.87 22.88
C LEU A 144 -2.10 9.94 23.12
N HIS A 145 -3.26 9.82 22.47
CA HIS A 145 -4.28 10.87 22.42
C HIS A 145 -5.66 10.45 22.97
N GLY A 146 -5.81 9.20 23.40
CA GLY A 146 -7.11 8.65 23.83
C GLY A 146 -8.13 8.57 22.69
N LYS A 147 -9.43 8.57 23.05
CA LYS A 147 -10.55 8.45 22.09
C LYS A 147 -10.75 9.66 21.15
N LYS A 148 -9.94 10.72 21.25
CA LYS A 148 -10.05 11.97 20.43
C LYS A 148 -9.33 11.88 19.08
N PHE A 149 -9.18 10.69 18.54
CA PHE A 149 -8.31 10.43 17.38
C PHE A 149 -9.02 10.52 16.01
N VAL A 150 -10.35 10.60 16.00
CA VAL A 150 -11.13 10.42 14.77
C VAL A 150 -11.33 11.74 14.05
N GLN A 151 -10.97 11.76 12.76
CA GLN A 151 -11.16 12.93 11.92
C GLN A 151 -12.54 12.94 11.28
N LEU A 152 -13.36 13.85 11.76
CA LEU A 152 -14.69 14.11 11.25
C LEU A 152 -14.80 15.59 10.85
N THR A 153 -15.54 15.86 9.77
CA THR A 153 -15.95 17.22 9.46
C THR A 153 -16.96 17.72 10.50
N LYS A 154 -17.12 19.05 10.63
CA LYS A 154 -18.13 19.63 11.54
C LYS A 154 -19.54 19.10 11.24
N GLU A 155 -19.85 18.91 9.97
CA GLU A 155 -21.13 18.35 9.52
C GLU A 155 -21.30 16.88 9.91
N GLU A 156 -20.25 16.07 9.77
CA GLU A 156 -20.28 14.67 10.16
C GLU A 156 -20.47 14.51 11.67
N ILE A 157 -19.80 15.34 12.47
CA ILE A 157 -20.00 15.37 13.92
C ILE A 157 -21.48 15.66 14.25
N LYS A 158 -22.07 16.69 13.62
CA LYS A 158 -23.48 17.04 13.83
C LYS A 158 -24.41 15.88 13.45
N LEU A 159 -24.15 15.20 12.34
CA LEU A 159 -24.97 14.08 11.89
C LEU A 159 -24.86 12.88 12.85
N ILE A 160 -23.65 12.54 13.29
CA ILE A 160 -23.41 11.43 14.22
C ILE A 160 -24.04 11.72 15.59
N GLU A 161 -23.88 12.94 16.11
CA GLU A 161 -24.51 13.33 17.37
C GLU A 161 -26.04 13.36 17.26
N LYS A 162 -26.59 13.79 16.11
CA LYS A 162 -28.04 13.67 15.86
C LYS A 162 -28.50 12.22 15.89
N LEU A 163 -27.75 11.29 15.31
CA LEU A 163 -28.09 9.85 15.39
C LEU A 163 -28.03 9.35 16.83
N ARG A 164 -27.01 9.76 17.59
CA ARG A 164 -26.82 9.43 19.01
C ARG A 164 -28.02 9.84 19.85
N THR A 165 -28.36 11.13 19.81
CA THR A 165 -29.44 11.70 20.62
C THR A 165 -30.79 11.10 20.23
N THR A 166 -31.02 10.89 18.92
CA THR A 166 -32.25 10.26 18.43
C THR A 166 -32.37 8.81 18.92
N ALA A 167 -31.29 8.02 18.88
CA ALA A 167 -31.32 6.64 19.36
C ALA A 167 -31.59 6.58 20.88
N LYS A 168 -30.95 7.44 21.67
CA LYS A 168 -31.19 7.53 23.12
C LYS A 168 -32.61 7.99 23.45
N ALA A 169 -33.12 8.99 22.73
CA ALA A 169 -34.51 9.44 22.86
C ALA A 169 -35.51 8.32 22.53
N MET A 170 -35.21 7.48 21.54
CA MET A 170 -36.05 6.31 21.21
C MET A 170 -36.05 5.28 22.34
N ILE A 171 -34.88 4.99 22.94
CA ILE A 171 -34.75 4.07 24.09
C ILE A 171 -35.56 4.58 25.28
N LYS A 172 -35.56 5.90 25.52
CA LYS A 172 -36.32 6.55 26.59
C LYS A 172 -37.82 6.70 26.31
N GLY A 173 -38.29 6.34 25.11
CA GLY A 173 -39.68 6.51 24.69
C GLY A 173 -40.07 7.96 24.38
N GLU A 174 -39.11 8.88 24.25
CA GLU A 174 -39.34 10.30 23.96
C GLU A 174 -39.73 10.55 22.49
N ILE A 175 -39.49 9.57 21.61
CA ILE A 175 -39.86 9.64 20.19
C ILE A 175 -40.48 8.34 19.71
N THR A 176 -41.26 8.42 18.63
CA THR A 176 -41.88 7.25 18.01
C THR A 176 -40.92 6.49 17.09
N LYS A 177 -41.22 5.21 16.87
CA LYS A 177 -40.46 4.32 15.96
C LYS A 177 -40.43 4.86 14.53
N GLU A 178 -41.53 5.45 14.06
CA GLU A 178 -41.64 6.04 12.72
C GLU A 178 -40.69 7.23 12.57
N LYS A 179 -40.60 8.08 13.61
CA LYS A 179 -39.68 9.23 13.64
C LYS A 179 -38.22 8.77 13.63
N PHE A 180 -37.89 7.73 14.41
CA PHE A 180 -36.56 7.12 14.42
C PHE A 180 -36.18 6.56 13.04
N GLN A 181 -37.06 5.73 12.44
CA GLN A 181 -36.84 5.15 11.11
C GLN A 181 -36.68 6.23 10.02
N LYS A 182 -37.46 7.32 10.09
CA LYS A 182 -37.34 8.45 9.16
C LYS A 182 -35.94 9.08 9.22
N ILE A 183 -35.37 9.24 10.41
CA ILE A 183 -34.03 9.82 10.59
C ILE A 183 -32.95 8.86 10.06
N LEU A 184 -33.05 7.55 10.30
CA LEU A 184 -32.13 6.57 9.74
C LEU A 184 -32.16 6.59 8.19
N LYS A 185 -33.36 6.66 7.59
CA LYS A 185 -33.52 6.79 6.12
C LYS A 185 -32.91 8.07 5.56
N GLN A 186 -33.05 9.20 6.27
CA GLN A 186 -32.40 10.46 5.88
C GLN A 186 -30.88 10.32 5.86
N TYR A 187 -30.31 9.67 6.89
CA TYR A 187 -28.87 9.43 6.95
C TYR A 187 -28.40 8.45 5.86
N GLU A 188 -29.17 7.40 5.57
CA GLU A 188 -28.89 6.48 4.47
C GLU A 188 -28.87 7.20 3.11
N LYS A 189 -29.82 8.12 2.89
CA LYS A 189 -29.85 8.96 1.68
C LYS A 189 -28.62 9.86 1.58
N TYR A 190 -28.22 10.48 2.69
CA TYR A 190 -27.00 11.29 2.76
C TYR A 190 -25.75 10.47 2.37
N ILE A 191 -25.63 9.24 2.86
CA ILE A 191 -24.51 8.34 2.48
C ILE A 191 -24.54 8.01 0.99
N LYS A 192 -25.72 7.66 0.43
CA LYS A 192 -25.86 7.34 -1.00
C LYS A 192 -25.49 8.52 -1.90
N GLN A 193 -25.81 9.75 -1.49
CA GLN A 193 -25.55 10.96 -2.28
C GLN A 193 -24.07 11.33 -2.36
N ARG A 194 -23.24 10.94 -1.39
CA ARG A 194 -21.82 11.31 -1.37
C ARG A 194 -20.94 10.61 -2.41
N LYS A 195 -21.51 9.71 -3.25
CA LYS A 195 -20.77 8.88 -4.21
C LYS A 195 -19.51 8.26 -3.59
N GLU A 196 -19.60 7.84 -2.32
CA GLU A 196 -18.48 7.19 -1.65
C GLU A 196 -18.17 5.87 -2.36
N SER A 197 -16.91 5.66 -2.69
CA SER A 197 -16.44 4.40 -3.29
C SER A 197 -16.91 3.20 -2.44
N PRO A 198 -17.29 2.06 -3.05
CA PRO A 198 -17.56 0.82 -2.32
C PRO A 198 -16.39 0.39 -1.42
N TYR A 199 -15.17 0.77 -1.81
CA TYR A 199 -13.94 0.56 -1.04
C TYR A 199 -13.72 1.62 0.05
N GLY A 200 -14.66 2.55 0.24
CA GLY A 200 -14.64 3.63 1.23
C GLY A 200 -15.28 3.26 2.57
N VAL A 201 -15.84 4.25 3.27
CA VAL A 201 -16.46 4.07 4.59
C VAL A 201 -17.94 3.68 4.54
N LYS A 202 -18.47 3.37 3.34
CA LYS A 202 -19.86 2.97 3.12
C LYS A 202 -20.28 1.79 4.01
N THR A 203 -19.45 0.77 4.12
CA THR A 203 -19.71 -0.39 4.98
C THR A 203 -19.77 0.00 6.45
N ALA A 204 -18.88 0.87 6.92
CA ALA A 204 -18.88 1.37 8.30
C ALA A 204 -20.18 2.15 8.60
N HIS A 205 -20.65 2.95 7.65
CA HIS A 205 -21.93 3.66 7.73
C HIS A 205 -23.14 2.70 7.83
N GLN A 206 -23.16 1.64 7.02
CA GLN A 206 -24.22 0.62 7.09
C GLN A 206 -24.19 -0.12 8.43
N GLN A 207 -22.99 -0.45 8.92
CA GLN A 207 -22.81 -1.10 10.20
C GLN A 207 -23.23 -0.20 11.37
N LEU A 208 -22.97 1.11 11.31
CA LEU A 208 -23.47 2.09 12.28
C LEU A 208 -24.99 2.03 12.38
N LEU A 209 -25.70 2.15 11.25
CA LEU A 209 -27.16 2.10 11.23
C LEU A 209 -27.69 0.78 11.81
N LYS A 210 -27.10 -0.35 11.41
CA LYS A 210 -27.47 -1.67 11.93
C LYS A 210 -27.26 -1.77 13.44
N ASN A 211 -26.12 -1.29 13.95
CA ASN A 211 -25.80 -1.35 15.37
C ASN A 211 -26.67 -0.42 16.19
N LEU A 212 -27.02 0.77 15.68
CA LEU A 212 -27.95 1.68 16.34
C LEU A 212 -29.36 1.07 16.45
N THR A 213 -29.85 0.43 15.39
CA THR A 213 -31.15 -0.26 15.44
C THR A 213 -31.14 -1.35 16.51
N LYS A 214 -30.09 -2.18 16.56
CA LYS A 214 -29.93 -3.22 17.59
C LYS A 214 -29.82 -2.64 19.00
N ALA A 215 -29.11 -1.53 19.17
CA ALA A 215 -28.97 -0.87 20.47
C ALA A 215 -30.32 -0.36 20.98
N VAL A 216 -31.16 0.18 20.09
CA VAL A 216 -32.54 0.58 20.40
C VAL A 216 -33.41 -0.63 20.72
N GLU A 217 -33.35 -1.70 19.93
CA GLU A 217 -34.09 -2.95 20.19
C GLU A 217 -33.75 -3.55 21.55
N ASN A 218 -32.48 -3.46 21.95
CA ASN A 218 -31.98 -3.95 23.24
C ASN A 218 -32.12 -2.93 24.38
N LEU A 219 -32.72 -1.76 24.14
CA LEU A 219 -32.87 -0.67 25.12
C LEU A 219 -31.57 -0.27 25.83
N SER A 220 -30.44 -0.31 25.12
CA SER A 220 -29.10 -0.07 25.70
C SER A 220 -28.48 1.23 25.17
N GLU A 221 -28.42 2.26 26.03
CA GLU A 221 -27.71 3.50 25.71
C GLU A 221 -26.20 3.27 25.55
N GLU A 222 -25.63 2.33 26.29
CA GLU A 222 -24.22 1.95 26.16
C GLU A 222 -23.93 1.37 24.77
N ALA A 223 -24.82 0.51 24.25
CA ALA A 223 -24.70 -0.04 22.90
C ALA A 223 -24.81 1.05 21.81
N VAL A 224 -25.55 2.14 22.06
CA VAL A 224 -25.57 3.32 21.15
C VAL A 224 -24.20 3.99 21.14
N ASP A 225 -23.62 4.21 22.31
CA ASP A 225 -22.32 4.86 22.45
C ASP A 225 -21.19 4.01 21.84
N ASP A 226 -21.25 2.69 21.99
CA ASP A 226 -20.33 1.76 21.35
C ASP A 226 -20.51 1.69 19.83
N ALA A 227 -21.75 1.70 19.31
CA ALA A 227 -22.00 1.72 17.88
C ALA A 227 -21.30 2.92 17.20
N ILE A 228 -21.39 4.10 17.82
CA ILE A 228 -20.73 5.32 17.34
C ILE A 228 -19.22 5.23 17.47
N LYS A 229 -18.73 4.77 18.62
CA LYS A 229 -17.29 4.56 18.86
C LYS A 229 -16.67 3.65 17.79
N TRP A 230 -17.29 2.51 17.49
CA TRP A 230 -16.79 1.57 16.49
C TRP A 230 -16.87 2.13 15.07
N TYR A 231 -17.95 2.85 14.73
CA TYR A 231 -18.00 3.57 13.45
C TYR A 231 -16.85 4.57 13.30
N MET A 232 -16.61 5.37 14.35
CA MET A 232 -15.52 6.34 14.39
C MET A 232 -14.17 5.63 14.23
N TYR A 233 -13.97 4.51 14.93
CA TYR A 233 -12.78 3.66 14.84
C TYR A 233 -12.52 3.20 13.40
N ASP A 234 -13.53 2.62 12.74
CA ASP A 234 -13.41 2.07 11.38
C ASP A 234 -13.14 3.15 10.34
N LYS A 235 -13.79 4.31 10.48
CA LYS A 235 -13.55 5.46 9.61
C LYS A 235 -12.12 5.97 9.73
N GLN A 236 -11.62 6.09 10.95
CA GLN A 236 -10.25 6.50 11.19
C GLN A 236 -9.27 5.48 10.62
N LEU A 237 -9.54 4.19 10.82
CA LEU A 237 -8.72 3.11 10.29
C LEU A 237 -8.65 3.14 8.76
N TYR A 238 -9.78 3.41 8.09
CA TYR A 238 -9.82 3.58 6.64
C TYR A 238 -8.91 4.72 6.18
N ASN A 239 -9.03 5.89 6.81
CA ASN A 239 -8.17 7.04 6.50
C ASN A 239 -6.69 6.72 6.71
N LEU A 240 -6.35 6.03 7.80
CA LEU A 240 -5.00 5.59 8.06
C LEU A 240 -4.47 4.60 7.04
N LYS A 241 -5.28 3.63 6.60
CA LYS A 241 -4.91 2.68 5.53
C LYS A 241 -4.58 3.42 4.24
N ARG A 242 -5.41 4.40 3.86
CA ARG A 242 -5.18 5.24 2.67
C ARG A 242 -3.87 5.98 2.74
N ILE A 243 -3.60 6.63 3.88
CA ILE A 243 -2.39 7.42 4.06
C ILE A 243 -1.19 6.49 4.12
N ALA A 244 -1.22 5.44 4.94
CA ALA A 244 -0.13 4.47 5.04
C ALA A 244 0.24 3.88 3.68
N ARG A 245 -0.75 3.51 2.85
CA ARG A 245 -0.50 3.01 1.48
C ARG A 245 0.15 4.07 0.60
N THR A 246 -0.39 5.29 0.59
CA THR A 246 0.10 6.37 -0.28
C THR A 246 1.50 6.83 0.13
N GLU A 247 1.72 7.03 1.43
CA GLU A 247 3.04 7.38 1.98
C GLU A 247 4.06 6.29 1.71
N THR A 248 3.69 5.02 1.88
CA THR A 248 4.57 3.89 1.54
C THR A 248 4.93 3.92 0.05
N ALA A 249 3.96 4.15 -0.84
CA ALA A 249 4.21 4.23 -2.27
C ALA A 249 5.12 5.43 -2.62
N ASN A 250 4.91 6.59 -2.00
CA ASN A 250 5.80 7.75 -2.13
C ASN A 250 7.22 7.42 -1.70
N ILE A 251 7.39 6.73 -0.56
CA ILE A 251 8.70 6.33 -0.04
C ILE A 251 9.42 5.43 -1.04
N TYR A 252 8.74 4.41 -1.57
CA TYR A 252 9.32 3.55 -2.60
C TYR A 252 9.69 4.30 -3.87
N HIS A 253 8.81 5.20 -4.32
CA HIS A 253 9.04 6.03 -5.48
C HIS A 253 10.31 6.88 -5.32
N ILE A 254 10.41 7.61 -4.21
CA ILE A 254 11.59 8.42 -3.89
C ILE A 254 12.84 7.54 -3.76
N MET A 255 12.73 6.37 -3.12
CA MET A 255 13.85 5.44 -2.97
C MET A 255 14.40 4.97 -4.33
N VAL A 256 13.54 4.66 -5.30
CA VAL A 256 14.00 4.29 -6.65
C VAL A 256 14.74 5.46 -7.30
N ILE A 257 14.24 6.68 -7.19
CA ILE A 257 14.94 7.85 -7.75
C ILE A 257 16.30 8.03 -7.07
N GLU A 258 16.34 8.11 -5.74
CA GLU A 258 17.57 8.35 -4.97
C GLU A 258 18.65 7.29 -5.18
N ASN A 259 18.26 6.02 -5.37
CA ASN A 259 19.22 4.94 -5.60
C ASN A 259 19.90 5.00 -6.98
N TRP A 260 19.25 5.61 -7.97
CA TRP A 260 19.63 5.49 -9.38
C TRP A 260 19.92 6.83 -10.07
N GLN A 261 19.58 7.97 -9.46
CA GLN A 261 19.70 9.28 -10.10
C GLN A 261 21.14 9.61 -10.48
N ASP A 262 22.12 9.19 -9.67
CA ASP A 262 23.54 9.45 -9.90
C ASP A 262 24.23 8.37 -10.76
N ASN A 263 23.51 7.31 -11.16
CA ASN A 263 24.09 6.22 -11.95
C ASN A 263 24.12 6.58 -13.45
N GLU A 264 25.31 6.67 -14.05
CA GLU A 264 25.52 7.08 -15.45
C GLU A 264 24.92 6.11 -16.49
N PHE A 265 24.71 4.84 -16.12
CA PHE A 265 24.07 3.83 -16.98
C PHE A 265 22.55 3.96 -16.99
N VAL A 266 21.95 4.66 -16.03
CA VAL A 266 20.50 4.90 -16.00
C VAL A 266 20.16 6.09 -16.88
N ILE A 267 19.31 5.89 -17.90
CA ILE A 267 18.85 6.95 -18.80
C ILE A 267 17.57 7.64 -18.31
N GLY A 268 16.82 6.98 -17.43
CA GLY A 268 15.54 7.49 -16.97
C GLY A 268 14.77 6.45 -16.15
N TYR A 269 13.49 6.74 -15.92
CA TYR A 269 12.60 5.91 -15.13
C TYR A 269 11.34 5.60 -15.92
N ARG A 270 11.04 4.33 -16.11
CA ARG A 270 9.80 3.89 -16.76
C ARG A 270 8.67 3.88 -15.75
N TRP A 271 7.59 4.59 -16.06
CA TRP A 271 6.33 4.49 -15.34
C TRP A 271 5.59 3.23 -15.74
N ARG A 272 5.27 2.36 -14.79
CA ARG A 272 4.52 1.12 -15.03
C ARG A 272 3.21 1.11 -14.27
N LEU A 273 2.14 0.91 -15.03
CA LEU A 273 0.82 0.65 -14.48
C LEU A 273 0.84 -0.67 -13.70
N SER A 274 0.27 -0.64 -12.50
CA SER A 274 -0.01 -1.85 -11.75
C SER A 274 -1.11 -2.66 -12.43
N SER A 275 -1.12 -3.98 -12.25
CA SER A 275 -2.28 -4.80 -12.66
C SER A 275 -3.57 -4.44 -11.91
N ALA A 276 -3.47 -3.76 -10.77
CA ALA A 276 -4.60 -3.22 -10.03
C ALA A 276 -5.05 -1.82 -10.48
N HIS A 277 -4.49 -1.29 -11.58
CA HIS A 277 -4.87 -0.02 -12.17
C HIS A 277 -6.10 -0.20 -13.06
N GLU A 278 -7.28 0.11 -12.52
CA GLU A 278 -8.56 -0.16 -13.19
C GLU A 278 -9.20 1.08 -13.83
N ILE A 279 -8.84 2.27 -13.35
CA ILE A 279 -9.48 3.53 -13.74
C ILE A 279 -8.51 4.33 -14.59
N ARG A 280 -8.94 4.73 -15.78
CA ARG A 280 -8.15 5.63 -16.62
C ARG A 280 -7.96 6.97 -15.93
N ASP A 281 -6.71 7.33 -15.69
CA ASP A 281 -6.31 8.59 -15.07
C ASP A 281 -4.94 9.07 -15.58
N ILE A 282 -4.31 10.02 -14.88
CA ILE A 282 -3.00 10.58 -15.26
C ILE A 282 -1.87 9.53 -15.30
N CYS A 283 -1.99 8.41 -14.56
CA CYS A 283 -1.01 7.33 -14.65
C CYS A 283 -0.96 6.72 -16.05
N ASP A 284 -2.10 6.67 -16.75
CA ASP A 284 -2.13 6.22 -18.12
C ASP A 284 -1.32 7.17 -19.01
N GLU A 285 -1.47 8.49 -18.84
CA GLU A 285 -0.65 9.46 -19.58
C GLU A 285 0.84 9.27 -19.26
N TYR A 286 1.20 9.09 -17.99
CA TYR A 286 2.58 8.83 -17.59
C TYR A 286 3.14 7.52 -18.16
N ALA A 287 2.33 6.47 -18.26
CA ALA A 287 2.74 5.21 -18.86
C ALA A 287 2.85 5.27 -20.40
N ASN A 288 2.30 6.31 -21.04
CA ASN A 288 2.23 6.44 -22.50
C ASN A 288 3.09 7.58 -23.08
N VAL A 289 3.49 8.57 -22.28
CA VAL A 289 4.34 9.69 -22.74
C VAL A 289 5.69 9.17 -23.27
N ASP A 290 6.22 9.79 -24.33
CA ASP A 290 7.54 9.44 -24.87
C ASP A 290 8.40 10.71 -24.98
N PHE A 291 9.54 10.69 -24.29
CA PHE A 291 10.54 11.75 -24.31
C PHE A 291 11.72 11.43 -25.26
N GLY A 292 11.53 10.47 -26.18
CA GLY A 292 12.59 9.94 -27.04
C GLY A 292 13.42 8.82 -26.38
N LEU A 293 12.99 8.34 -25.21
CA LEU A 293 13.62 7.24 -24.46
C LEU A 293 12.77 5.96 -24.47
N GLY A 294 11.68 5.99 -25.24
CA GLY A 294 10.67 4.96 -25.29
C GLY A 294 9.48 5.29 -24.40
N LYS A 295 8.37 4.63 -24.73
CA LYS A 295 7.08 4.81 -24.08
C LYS A 295 7.13 4.66 -22.55
N GLY A 296 6.61 5.67 -21.86
CA GLY A 296 6.53 5.78 -20.42
C GLY A 296 7.87 6.05 -19.73
N VAL A 297 8.95 6.31 -20.47
CA VAL A 297 10.29 6.53 -19.92
C VAL A 297 10.53 8.03 -19.71
N PHE A 298 10.59 8.44 -18.45
CA PHE A 298 10.89 9.80 -18.04
C PHE A 298 12.41 10.00 -17.93
N PRO A 299 12.97 11.07 -18.53
CA PRO A 299 14.30 11.56 -18.19
C PRO A 299 14.44 11.82 -16.69
N LYS A 300 15.66 11.69 -16.14
CA LYS A 300 15.94 11.83 -14.70
C LYS A 300 15.45 13.15 -14.10
N ASP A 301 15.52 14.24 -14.87
CA ASP A 301 15.10 15.59 -14.49
C ASP A 301 13.59 15.82 -14.63
N LYS A 302 12.87 14.91 -15.30
CA LYS A 302 11.42 15.03 -15.60
C LYS A 302 10.56 14.00 -14.90
N VAL A 303 11.14 12.98 -14.28
CA VAL A 303 10.37 11.97 -13.55
C VAL A 303 9.54 12.65 -12.45
N PRO A 304 8.23 12.36 -12.33
CA PRO A 304 7.44 12.90 -11.24
C PRO A 304 8.10 12.53 -9.90
N PRO A 305 8.20 13.45 -8.93
CA PRO A 305 8.93 13.19 -7.68
C PRO A 305 8.19 12.24 -6.72
N LYS A 306 6.93 11.90 -7.02
CA LYS A 306 6.06 11.07 -6.19
C LYS A 306 5.02 10.34 -7.04
N VAL A 307 4.24 9.46 -6.40
CA VAL A 307 3.14 8.77 -7.08
C VAL A 307 2.03 9.74 -7.47
N ALA A 308 1.32 9.43 -8.55
CA ALA A 308 0.45 10.40 -9.20
C ALA A 308 -0.81 10.76 -8.39
N HIS A 309 -1.35 9.83 -7.62
CA HIS A 309 -2.59 10.04 -6.86
C HIS A 309 -2.63 9.22 -5.56
N PRO A 310 -3.52 9.57 -4.61
CA PRO A 310 -3.79 8.71 -3.46
C PRO A 310 -4.16 7.29 -3.90
N HIS A 311 -3.76 6.29 -3.11
CA HIS A 311 -3.94 4.87 -3.41
C HIS A 311 -3.23 4.34 -4.67
N CYS A 312 -2.44 5.15 -5.38
CA CYS A 312 -1.69 4.72 -6.55
C CYS A 312 -0.84 3.48 -6.24
N THR A 313 -0.92 2.50 -7.11
CA THR A 313 -0.14 1.24 -7.06
C THR A 313 0.88 1.16 -8.17
N CYS A 314 0.88 2.12 -9.10
CA CYS A 314 1.86 2.21 -10.16
C CYS A 314 3.25 2.46 -9.57
N ILE A 315 4.25 1.95 -10.27
CA ILE A 315 5.64 2.01 -9.84
C ILE A 315 6.50 2.65 -10.94
N ILE A 316 7.70 3.04 -10.55
CA ILE A 316 8.75 3.40 -11.49
C ILE A 316 9.89 2.39 -11.40
N GLU A 317 10.50 2.11 -12.55
CA GLU A 317 11.65 1.21 -12.69
C GLU A 317 12.77 1.95 -13.43
N PRO A 318 14.05 1.84 -13.01
CA PRO A 318 15.16 2.43 -13.75
C PRO A 318 15.30 1.77 -15.13
N VAL A 319 15.61 2.58 -16.15
CA VAL A 319 15.94 2.12 -17.49
C VAL A 319 17.42 2.35 -17.73
N PHE A 320 18.11 1.33 -18.22
CA PHE A 320 19.54 1.35 -18.49
C PHE A 320 19.82 1.57 -19.98
N LYS A 321 21.00 2.15 -20.28
CA LYS A 321 21.52 2.30 -21.65
C LYS A 321 21.72 0.98 -22.36
#